data_AF-G4ZH69-F1
#
_entry.id   AF-G4ZH69-F1
#
_cell.length_a   1.000
_cell.length_b   1.000
_cell.length_c   1.000
_cell.angle_alpha   90.00
_cell.angle_beta   90.00
_cell.angle_gamma   90.00
#
_symmetry.space_group_name_H-M   'P 1'
#
loop_
_entity.id
_entity.type
_entity.pdbx_description
1 polymer ?
#
loop_
_entity_poly.entity_id
_entity_poly.type
_entity_poly.pdbx_seq_one_letter_code
_entity_poly.pdbx_strand_id
1 'polypeptide(L)'
;MLLHELPHEIGDFAILIQSGFTRREAMVTQLLTAIGAMIGTVIGLLMEGAGDSSSVWISPFTAGGFIYIACTSVMPELLEDCSLAQSLKEATAMCAGIGLMALIALNE
;
A
#
# COMPACT_ATOMS: atom_id res chain seq x y z
N MET A 1 -0.37 -3.83 -15.03
CA MET A 1 -1.29 -2.96 -14.28
C MET A 1 -2.68 -3.57 -14.27
N LEU A 2 -3.48 -3.47 -15.34
CA LEU A 2 -4.85 -4.04 -15.38
C LEU A 2 -5.00 -5.52 -14.94
N LEU A 3 -4.11 -6.41 -15.37
CA LEU A 3 -4.18 -7.85 -15.02
C LEU A 3 -3.80 -8.19 -13.57
N HIS A 4 -3.07 -7.31 -12.88
CA HIS A 4 -2.75 -7.49 -11.45
C HIS A 4 -3.64 -6.64 -10.53
N GLU A 5 -4.25 -5.57 -11.04
CA GLU A 5 -5.19 -4.73 -10.29
C GLU A 5 -6.58 -5.37 -10.19
N LEU A 6 -7.05 -6.06 -11.24
CA LEU A 6 -8.33 -6.77 -11.21
C LEU A 6 -8.45 -7.77 -10.04
N PRO A 7 -7.49 -8.68 -9.81
CA PRO A 7 -7.54 -9.55 -8.64
C PRO A 7 -7.37 -8.80 -7.31
N HIS A 8 -6.61 -7.70 -7.29
CA HIS A 8 -6.45 -6.87 -6.09
C HIS A 8 -7.78 -6.22 -5.67
N GLU A 9 -8.50 -5.61 -6.61
CA GLU A 9 -9.75 -4.90 -6.35
C GLU A 9 -10.90 -5.87 -6.00
N ILE A 10 -10.90 -7.07 -6.59
CA ILE A 10 -11.81 -8.16 -6.18
C ILE A 10 -11.48 -8.65 -4.77
N GLY A 11 -10.19 -8.68 -4.40
CA GLY A 11 -9.73 -9.01 -3.05
C GLY A 11 -10.22 -8.00 -2.01
N ASP A 12 -10.02 -6.71 -2.26
CA ASP A 12 -10.50 -5.62 -1.39
C ASP A 12 -12.02 -5.68 -1.19
N PHE A 13 -12.76 -5.93 -2.28
CA PHE A 13 -14.21 -6.12 -2.21
C PHE A 13 -14.60 -7.32 -1.34
N ALA A 14 -13.88 -8.44 -1.45
CA ALA A 14 -14.13 -9.62 -0.63
C ALA A 14 -13.85 -9.36 0.87
N ILE A 15 -12.78 -8.64 1.19
CA ILE A 15 -12.43 -8.24 2.56
C ILE A 15 -13.53 -7.34 3.16
N LEU A 16 -14.03 -6.36 2.40
CA LEU A 16 -15.11 -5.46 2.86
C LEU A 16 -16.41 -6.21 3.15
N ILE A 17 -16.78 -7.17 2.31
CA ILE A 17 -17.95 -8.03 2.57
C ILE A 17 -17.72 -8.87 3.83
N GLN A 18 -16.51 -9.42 4.01
CA GLN A 18 -16.18 -10.23 5.18
C GLN A 18 -16.12 -9.41 6.48
N SER A 19 -15.76 -8.12 6.41
CA SER A 19 -15.82 -7.19 7.55
C SER A 19 -17.23 -6.70 7.87
N GLY A 20 -18.26 -7.21 7.19
CA GLY A 20 -19.69 -6.98 7.50
C GLY A 20 -20.38 -5.90 6.66
N PHE A 21 -19.74 -5.38 5.61
CA PHE A 21 -20.38 -4.40 4.72
C PHE A 21 -21.35 -5.09 3.78
N THR A 22 -22.46 -4.42 3.45
CA THR A 22 -23.35 -4.88 2.39
C THR A 22 -22.72 -4.63 1.02
N ARG A 23 -23.18 -5.36 -0.01
CA ARG A 23 -22.67 -5.24 -1.40
C ARG A 23 -22.63 -3.81 -1.93
N ARG A 24 -23.63 -2.98 -1.59
CA ARG A 24 -23.66 -1.58 -2.02
C ARG A 24 -22.67 -0.72 -1.24
N GLU A 25 -22.53 -0.96 0.05
CA GLU A 25 -21.58 -0.21 0.89
C GLU A 25 -20.16 -0.50 0.42
N ALA A 26 -19.78 -1.77 0.26
CA ALA A 26 -18.45 -2.15 -0.22
C ALA A 26 -18.09 -1.49 -1.57
N MET A 27 -19.03 -1.44 -2.52
CA MET A 27 -18.82 -0.74 -3.81
C MET A 27 -18.61 0.77 -3.64
N VAL A 28 -19.40 1.43 -2.78
CA VAL A 28 -19.28 2.87 -2.54
C VAL A 28 -17.96 3.18 -1.84
N THR A 29 -17.53 2.37 -0.88
CA THR A 29 -16.24 2.54 -0.21
C THR A 29 -15.09 2.43 -1.21
N GLN A 30 -15.08 1.40 -2.06
CA GLN A 30 -14.03 1.24 -3.07
C GLN A 30 -13.98 2.42 -4.06
N LEU A 31 -15.16 2.90 -4.47
CA LEU A 31 -15.27 4.06 -5.35
C LEU A 31 -14.75 5.34 -4.68
N LEU A 32 -15.04 5.54 -3.38
CA LEU A 32 -14.52 6.67 -2.61
C LEU A 32 -12.99 6.62 -2.53
N THR A 33 -12.40 5.46 -2.28
CA THR A 33 -10.94 5.30 -2.25
C THR A 33 -10.31 5.61 -3.61
N ALA A 34 -10.91 5.14 -4.70
CA ALA A 34 -10.47 5.44 -6.07
C ALA A 34 -10.54 6.94 -6.41
N ILE A 35 -11.64 7.62 -6.02
CA ILE A 35 -11.77 9.07 -6.18
C ILE A 35 -10.70 9.80 -5.35
N GLY A 36 -10.44 9.36 -4.12
CA GLY A 36 -9.36 9.90 -3.28
C GLY A 36 -7.99 9.80 -3.94
N ALA A 37 -7.68 8.65 -4.55
CA ALA A 37 -6.46 8.44 -5.30
C ALA A 37 -6.36 9.36 -6.53
N MET A 38 -7.46 9.53 -7.28
CA MET A 38 -7.49 10.47 -8.41
C MET A 38 -7.27 11.91 -7.96
N ILE A 39 -7.93 12.35 -6.88
CA ILE A 39 -7.73 13.69 -6.31
C ILE A 39 -6.28 13.90 -5.87
N GLY A 40 -5.69 12.92 -5.16
CA GLY A 40 -4.28 12.96 -4.77
C GLY A 40 -3.34 13.10 -5.97
N THR A 41 -3.63 12.40 -7.06
CA THR A 41 -2.87 12.49 -8.32
C THR A 41 -2.98 13.87 -8.95
N VAL A 42 -4.19 14.45 -9.02
CA VAL A 42 -4.40 15.80 -9.55
C VAL A 42 -3.66 16.85 -8.71
N ILE A 43 -3.74 16.75 -7.38
CA ILE A 43 -3.02 17.65 -6.48
C ILE A 43 -1.51 17.51 -6.68
N GLY A 44 -1.00 16.28 -6.76
CA GLY A 44 0.43 16.00 -7.01
C GLY A 44 0.94 16.67 -8.30
N LEU A 45 0.21 16.48 -9.41
CA LEU A 45 0.55 17.10 -10.69
C LEU A 45 0.49 18.64 -10.67
N LEU A 46 -0.48 19.22 -9.96
CA LEU A 46 -0.57 20.66 -9.80
C LEU A 46 0.59 21.24 -8.98
N MET A 47 1.03 20.53 -7.94
CA MET A 47 2.15 20.97 -7.12
C MET A 47 3.49 20.82 -7.84
N GLU A 48 3.65 19.79 -8.68
CA GLU A 48 4.83 19.62 -9.55
C GLU A 48 4.96 20.76 -10.56
N GLY A 49 3.85 21.27 -11.10
CA GLY A 49 3.83 22.45 -11.97
C GLY A 49 4.12 23.80 -11.27
N ALA A 50 4.11 23.85 -9.93
CA ALA A 50 4.30 25.07 -9.14
C ALA A 50 5.76 25.34 -8.71
N GLY A 51 6.69 24.42 -8.99
CA GLY A 51 8.14 24.59 -8.80
C GLY A 51 8.86 23.34 -8.28
N ASP A 52 10.16 23.23 -8.59
CA ASP A 52 11.05 22.07 -8.31
C ASP A 52 11.06 21.56 -6.86
N SER A 53 10.61 22.35 -5.90
CA SER A 53 10.62 21.99 -4.47
C SER A 53 9.51 21.02 -4.06
N SER A 54 8.50 20.75 -4.89
CA SER A 54 7.35 19.93 -4.49
C SER A 54 7.68 18.44 -4.35
N SER A 55 8.53 17.91 -5.24
CA SER A 55 8.97 16.51 -5.21
C SER A 55 9.72 16.15 -3.92
N VAL A 56 10.45 17.11 -3.34
CA VAL A 56 11.24 16.96 -2.11
C VAL A 56 10.38 16.64 -0.89
N TRP A 57 9.12 17.09 -0.85
CA TRP A 57 8.21 16.86 0.29
C TRP A 57 7.23 15.72 0.05
N ILE A 58 6.79 15.51 -1.19
CA ILE A 58 5.89 14.41 -1.56
C ILE A 58 6.61 13.05 -1.39
N SER A 59 7.87 13.00 -1.80
CA SER A 59 8.88 11.95 -1.50
C SER A 59 8.71 11.28 -0.12
N PRO A 60 9.16 11.98 0.93
CA PRO A 60 9.15 11.47 2.30
C PRO A 60 7.75 11.33 2.88
N PHE A 61 6.77 12.13 2.44
CA PHE A 61 5.38 12.01 2.90
C PHE A 61 4.78 10.67 2.47
N THR A 62 4.89 10.31 1.19
CA THR A 62 4.39 9.03 0.67
C THR A 62 5.15 7.84 1.27
N ALA A 63 6.48 7.94 1.38
CA ALA A 63 7.29 6.90 2.03
C ALA A 63 6.89 6.69 3.50
N GLY A 64 6.68 7.77 4.25
CA GLY A 64 6.20 7.71 5.64
C GLY A 64 4.80 7.12 5.75
N GLY A 65 3.90 7.42 4.82
CA GLY A 65 2.57 6.82 4.74
C GLY A 65 2.61 5.31 4.55
N PHE A 66 3.46 4.81 3.65
CA PHE A 66 3.64 3.36 3.46
C PHE A 66 4.25 2.68 4.70
N ILE A 67 5.21 3.31 5.37
CA ILE A 67 5.76 2.80 6.64
C ILE A 67 4.66 2.73 7.71
N TYR A 68 3.80 3.76 7.81
CA TYR A 68 2.69 3.76 8.76
C TYR A 68 1.74 2.59 8.51
N ILE A 69 1.27 2.40 7.27
CA ILE A 69 0.37 1.31 6.90
C ILE A 69 1.02 -0.05 7.17
N ALA A 70 2.29 -0.24 6.80
CA ALA A 70 3.01 -1.48 7.08
C ALA A 70 3.09 -1.78 8.58
N CYS A 71 3.35 -0.77 9.41
CA CYS A 71 3.40 -0.92 10.86
C CYS A 71 2.03 -1.18 11.50
N THR A 72 0.94 -0.61 10.98
CA THR A 72 -0.39 -0.75 11.61
C THR A 72 -1.19 -1.93 11.08
N SER A 73 -0.96 -2.36 9.84
CA SER A 73 -1.72 -3.42 9.20
C SER A 73 -0.95 -4.74 9.15
N VAL A 74 0.35 -4.71 8.87
CA VAL A 74 1.15 -5.93 8.68
C VAL A 74 1.87 -6.37 9.95
N MET A 75 2.46 -5.44 10.70
CA MET A 75 3.15 -5.76 11.97
C MET A 75 2.29 -6.52 12.99
N PRO A 76 1.01 -6.16 13.26
CA PRO A 76 0.21 -6.91 14.22
C PRO A 76 -0.08 -8.34 13.74
N GLU A 77 -0.35 -8.54 12.44
CA GLU A 77 -0.57 -9.87 11.87
C GLU A 77 0.70 -10.74 11.95
N LEU A 78 1.89 -10.17 11.75
CA LEU A 78 3.16 -10.88 11.92
C LEU A 78 3.46 -11.26 13.37
N LEU A 79 2.88 -10.56 14.34
CA LEU A 79 3.11 -10.81 15.78
C LEU A 79 2.07 -11.75 16.39
N GLU A 80 0.98 -12.03 15.67
CA GLU A 80 -0.08 -12.94 16.10
C GLU A 80 0.37 -14.40 15.92
N ASP A 81 0.22 -15.23 16.97
CA ASP A 81 0.63 -16.66 16.99
C ASP A 81 2.10 -16.95 16.57
N CYS A 82 3.03 -16.11 17.04
CA CYS A 82 4.46 -16.25 16.76
C CYS A 82 5.12 -17.51 17.36
N SER A 83 5.59 -18.42 16.50
CA SER A 83 6.67 -19.36 16.83
C SER A 83 8.01 -18.82 16.33
N LEU A 84 9.11 -19.05 17.08
CA LEU A 84 10.45 -18.56 16.71
C LEU A 84 10.86 -18.93 15.27
N ALA A 85 10.48 -20.12 14.80
CA ALA A 85 10.78 -20.57 13.45
C ALA A 85 9.98 -19.83 12.38
N GLN A 86 8.76 -19.40 12.69
CA GLN A 86 7.90 -18.63 11.78
C GLN A 86 8.35 -17.17 11.71
N SER A 87 8.64 -16.53 12.84
CA SER A 87 9.19 -15.18 12.86
C SER A 87 10.52 -15.08 12.10
N LEU A 88 11.36 -16.13 12.15
CA LEU A 88 12.59 -16.18 11.37
C LEU A 88 12.32 -16.30 9.85
N LYS A 89 11.30 -17.07 9.44
CA LYS A 89 10.88 -17.17 8.03
C LYS A 89 10.33 -15.84 7.51
N GLU A 90 9.50 -15.17 8.29
CA GLU A 90 8.93 -13.88 7.93
C GLU A 90 10.00 -12.78 7.87
N ALA A 91 10.91 -12.74 8.84
CA ALA A 91 12.04 -11.81 8.82
C ALA A 91 12.95 -12.03 7.61
N THR A 92 13.27 -13.28 7.27
CA THR A 92 14.07 -13.59 6.08
C THR A 92 13.34 -13.24 4.79
N ALA A 93 12.02 -13.48 4.70
CA ALA A 93 11.20 -13.06 3.57
C ALA A 93 11.15 -11.53 3.43
N MET A 94 11.03 -10.80 4.54
CA MET A 94 11.00 -9.34 4.56
C MET A 94 12.36 -8.75 4.13
N CYS A 95 13.48 -9.31 4.64
CA CYS A 95 14.83 -8.95 4.18
C CYS A 95 15.04 -9.27 2.70
N ALA A 96 14.53 -10.40 2.20
CA ALA A 96 14.61 -10.75 0.78
C ALA A 96 13.81 -9.76 -0.09
N GLY A 97 12.62 -9.35 0.35
CA GLY A 97 11.83 -8.32 -0.34
C GLY A 97 12.54 -6.97 -0.41
N ILE A 98 13.13 -6.51 0.71
CA ILE A 98 13.95 -5.30 0.75
C ILE A 98 15.16 -5.43 -0.19
N GLY A 99 15.84 -6.58 -0.15
CA GLY A 99 16.98 -6.88 -1.02
C GLY A 99 16.61 -6.84 -2.50
N LEU A 100 15.47 -7.41 -2.89
CA LEU A 100 14.97 -7.38 -4.26
C LEU A 100 14.66 -5.95 -4.70
N MET A 101 13.98 -5.15 -3.86
CA MET A 101 13.69 -3.74 -4.16
C MET A 101 14.96 -2.91 -4.31
N ALA A 102 15.96 -3.13 -3.45
CA ALA A 102 17.26 -2.47 -3.58
C ALA A 102 17.99 -2.90 -4.86
N LEU A 103 17.90 -4.17 -5.24
CA LEU A 103 18.53 -4.69 -6.46
C LEU A 103 17.88 -4.08 -7.70
N ILE A 104 16.55 -3.93 -7.73
CA ILE A 104 15.83 -3.24 -8.80
C ILE A 104 16.27 -1.76 -8.84
N ALA A 105 16.24 -1.06 -7.71
CA ALA A 105 16.62 0.35 -7.62
C ALA A 105 18.10 0.64 -7.97
N LEU A 106 18.99 -0.35 -7.89
CA LEU A 106 20.39 -0.24 -8.31
C LEU A 106 20.61 -0.60 -9.79
N ASN A 107 19.64 -1.24 -10.45
CA ASN A 107 19.68 -1.61 -11.87
C ASN A 107 18.77 -0.75 -12.76
N GLU A 108 17.94 0.10 -12.15
CA GLU A 108 17.25 1.24 -12.79
C GLU A 108 18.10 2.51 -12.73
#